data_AF-M3C484-F1
#
_entry.id   AF-M3C484-F1
#
_cell.length_a   1.000
_cell.length_b   1.000
_cell.length_c   1.000
_cell.angle_alpha   90.00
_cell.angle_beta   90.00
_cell.angle_gamma   90.00
#
_symmetry.space_group_name_H-M   'P 1'
#
loop_
_entity.id
_entity.type
_entity.pdbx_description
1 polymer ?
#
loop_
_entity_poly.entity_id
_entity_poly.type
_entity_poly.pdbx_seq_one_letter_code
_entity_poly.pdbx_strand_id
1 'polypeptide(L)'
;MSTASENKSKGSALKKAKGFKKSKAGTYLSIGTTLFGAVSVVKQAKTARGEQDTLQLVDAVVSAAAIVTGVALLVRELRRMKSDDVLAG
;
A
#
# COMPACT_ATOMS: atom_id res chain seq x y z
N MET A 1 20.64 -6.77 -31.67
CA MET A 1 20.23 -7.94 -30.83
C MET A 1 20.43 -7.59 -29.35
N SER A 2 19.50 -6.84 -28.72
CA SER A 2 19.65 -6.44 -27.29
C SER A 2 18.31 -6.18 -26.56
N THR A 3 17.21 -5.90 -27.27
CA THR A 3 15.91 -5.55 -26.65
C THR A 3 15.14 -6.75 -26.06
N ALA A 4 15.45 -7.99 -26.45
CA ALA A 4 14.72 -9.18 -25.99
C ALA A 4 15.14 -9.68 -24.59
N SER A 5 16.38 -9.40 -24.17
CA SER A 5 16.92 -9.88 -22.87
C SER A 5 16.46 -9.02 -21.69
N GLU A 6 16.32 -7.71 -21.89
CA GLU A 6 15.88 -6.77 -20.84
C GLU A 6 14.42 -7.01 -20.40
N ASN A 7 13.54 -7.39 -21.35
CA ASN A 7 12.12 -7.61 -21.06
C ASN A 7 11.86 -8.88 -20.22
N LYS A 8 12.68 -9.94 -20.41
CA LYS A 8 12.57 -11.19 -19.64
C LYS A 8 12.94 -11.01 -18.17
N SER A 9 13.94 -10.16 -17.89
CA SER A 9 14.39 -9.83 -16.53
C SER A 9 13.35 -9.01 -15.76
N LYS A 10 12.78 -7.96 -16.37
CA LYS A 10 11.72 -7.13 -15.77
C LYS A 10 10.47 -7.94 -15.44
N GLY A 11 10.06 -8.88 -16.32
CA GLY A 11 8.94 -9.79 -16.05
C GLY A 11 9.14 -10.69 -14.82
N SER A 12 10.36 -11.18 -14.59
CA SER A 12 10.69 -12.02 -13.43
C SER A 12 10.75 -11.23 -12.12
N ALA A 13 11.29 -10.00 -12.15
CA ALA A 13 11.36 -9.12 -11.00
C ALA A 13 9.96 -8.69 -10.54
N LEU A 14 9.07 -8.36 -11.48
CA LEU A 14 7.66 -8.04 -11.19
C LEU A 14 6.92 -9.23 -10.58
N LYS A 15 7.13 -10.45 -11.08
CA LYS A 15 6.57 -11.67 -10.48
C LYS A 15 7.10 -11.91 -9.06
N LYS A 16 8.40 -11.67 -8.82
CA LYS A 16 9.01 -11.82 -7.49
C LYS A 16 8.49 -10.80 -6.49
N ALA A 17 8.33 -9.53 -6.89
CA ALA A 17 7.70 -8.50 -6.06
C ALA A 17 6.24 -8.83 -5.74
N LYS A 18 5.49 -9.37 -6.70
CA LYS A 18 4.10 -9.83 -6.50
C LYS A 18 4.03 -11.04 -5.57
N GLY A 19 4.97 -11.99 -5.71
CA GLY A 19 5.11 -13.14 -4.82
C GLY A 19 5.52 -12.74 -3.40
N PHE A 20 6.38 -11.74 -3.25
CA PHE A 20 6.79 -11.22 -1.95
C PHE A 20 5.64 -10.52 -1.23
N LYS A 21 4.85 -9.68 -1.92
CA LYS A 21 3.63 -9.07 -1.35
C LYS A 21 2.59 -10.12 -0.92
N LYS A 22 2.52 -11.26 -1.61
CA LYS A 22 1.59 -12.36 -1.28
C LYS A 22 2.11 -13.30 -0.18
N SER A 23 3.38 -13.18 0.20
CA SER A 23 4.00 -13.98 1.25
C SER A 23 3.61 -13.49 2.65
N LYS A 24 3.64 -14.37 3.66
CA LYS A 24 3.34 -14.01 5.05
C LYS A 24 4.19 -12.83 5.54
N ALA A 25 5.48 -12.84 5.23
CA ALA A 25 6.40 -11.74 5.59
C ALA A 25 6.02 -10.41 4.91
N GLY A 26 5.66 -10.44 3.63
CA GLY A 26 5.19 -9.25 2.91
C GLY A 26 3.87 -8.71 3.45
N THR A 27 2.96 -9.61 3.84
CA THR A 27 1.69 -9.23 4.48
C THR A 27 1.94 -8.52 5.81
N TYR A 28 2.74 -9.09 6.72
CA TYR A 28 3.05 -8.46 8.00
C TYR A 28 3.75 -7.11 7.84
N LEU A 29 4.72 -7.02 6.91
CA LEU A 29 5.39 -5.76 6.61
C LEU A 29 4.39 -4.71 6.10
N SER A 30 3.50 -5.08 5.17
CA SER A 30 2.51 -4.14 4.61
C SER A 30 1.51 -3.63 5.64
N ILE A 31 1.07 -4.51 6.55
CA ILE A 31 0.16 -4.14 7.63
C ILE A 31 0.89 -3.24 8.62
N GLY A 32 2.13 -3.60 8.99
CA GLY A 32 2.97 -2.82 9.90
C GLY A 32 3.23 -1.40 9.38
N THR A 33 3.62 -1.25 8.12
CA THR A 33 3.86 0.08 7.52
C THR A 33 2.58 0.90 7.40
N THR A 34 1.45 0.27 7.09
CA THR A 34 0.15 0.97 7.02
C THR A 34 -0.30 1.49 8.39
N LEU A 35 -0.24 0.64 9.43
CA LEU A 35 -0.59 1.04 10.79
C LEU A 35 0.33 2.14 11.30
N PHE A 36 1.65 2.01 11.06
CA PHE A 36 2.62 3.02 11.42
C PHE A 36 2.35 4.37 10.74
N GLY A 37 2.05 4.35 9.44
CA GLY A 37 1.67 5.53 8.68
C GLY A 37 0.41 6.20 9.23
N ALA A 38 -0.64 5.41 9.49
CA ALA A 38 -1.90 5.91 10.05
C ALA A 38 -1.72 6.57 11.42
N VAL A 39 -0.98 5.93 12.33
CA VAL A 39 -0.69 6.48 13.67
C VAL A 39 0.11 7.78 13.57
N SER A 40 1.09 7.85 12.65
CA SER A 40 1.91 9.05 12.45
C SER A 40 1.08 10.23 11.93
N VAL A 41 0.14 10.01 11.01
CA VAL A 41 -0.77 11.05 10.53
C VAL A 41 -1.68 11.54 11.65
N VAL A 42 -2.20 10.65 12.50
CA VAL A 42 -3.02 11.04 13.66
C VAL A 42 -2.23 11.92 14.63
N LYS A 43 -0.97 11.57 14.94
CA LYS A 43 -0.12 12.39 15.81
C LYS A 43 0.14 13.77 15.19
N GLN A 44 0.50 13.82 13.90
CA GLN A 44 0.73 15.09 13.19
C GLN A 44 -0.53 15.95 13.16
N ALA A 45 -1.70 15.38 12.85
CA ALA A 45 -2.95 16.11 12.86
C ALA A 45 -3.29 16.67 14.26
N LYS A 46 -2.98 15.92 15.33
CA LYS A 46 -3.21 16.36 16.71
C LYS A 46 -2.26 17.50 17.10
N THR A 47 -0.98 17.41 16.73
CA THR A 47 0.01 18.47 16.95
C THR A 47 -0.35 19.73 16.15
N ALA A 48 -0.60 19.60 14.85
CA ALA A 48 -0.98 20.71 13.98
C ALA A 48 -2.25 21.43 14.48
N ARG A 49 -3.23 20.70 15.02
CA ARG A 49 -4.40 21.31 15.68
C ARG A 49 -4.05 22.09 16.94
N GLY A 50 -3.12 21.60 17.75
CA GLY A 50 -2.68 22.27 18.98
C GLY A 50 -1.87 23.54 18.69
N GLU A 51 -1.03 23.49 17.66
CA GLU A 51 -0.14 24.60 17.26
C GLU A 51 -0.81 25.56 16.25
N GLN A 52 -2.06 25.29 15.86
CA GLN A 52 -2.79 26.05 14.83
C GLN A 52 -2.06 26.10 13.47
N ASP A 53 -1.23 25.09 13.18
CA ASP A 53 -0.55 24.96 11.89
C ASP A 53 -1.52 24.42 10.83
N THR A 54 -2.20 25.34 10.15
CA THR A 54 -3.15 25.02 9.07
C THR A 54 -2.50 24.27 7.90
N LEU A 55 -1.23 24.53 7.59
CA LEU A 55 -0.55 23.89 6.45
C LEU A 55 -0.32 22.41 6.73
N GLN A 56 0.17 22.11 7.94
CA GLN A 56 0.39 20.73 8.36
C GLN A 56 -0.93 19.97 8.54
N LEU A 57 -2.02 20.65 8.93
CA LEU A 57 -3.34 20.04 9.03
C LEU A 57 -3.87 19.61 7.65
N VAL A 58 -3.67 20.43 6.62
CA VAL A 58 -4.01 20.08 5.23
C VAL A 58 -3.16 18.90 4.73
N ASP A 59 -1.85 18.91 4.99
CA ASP A 59 -0.97 17.79 4.62
C ASP A 59 -1.40 16.48 5.30
N ALA A 60 -1.79 16.55 6.59
CA ALA A 60 -2.30 15.39 7.31
C ALA A 60 -3.61 14.85 6.70
N VAL A 61 -4.50 15.73 6.20
CA VAL A 61 -5.73 15.31 5.50
C VAL A 61 -5.41 14.62 4.17
N VAL A 62 -4.49 15.17 3.38
CA VAL A 62 -4.05 14.56 2.11
C VAL A 62 -3.40 13.20 2.36
N SER A 63 -2.52 13.12 3.37
CA SER A 63 -1.87 11.88 3.79
C SER A 63 -2.88 10.84 4.27
N ALA A 64 -3.89 11.23 5.06
CA ALA A 64 -4.96 10.34 5.48
C ALA A 64 -5.74 9.78 4.27
N ALA A 65 -6.08 10.63 3.30
CA ALA A 65 -6.76 10.20 2.09
C ALA A 65 -5.94 9.20 1.26
N ALA A 66 -4.62 9.41 1.16
CA ALA A 66 -3.71 8.48 0.49
C ALA A 66 -3.69 7.11 1.18
N ILE A 67 -3.63 7.09 2.53
CA ILE A 67 -3.70 5.84 3.31
C ILE A 67 -5.02 5.11 3.07
N VAL A 68 -6.16 5.82 3.16
CA VAL A 68 -7.49 5.24 2.90
C VAL A 68 -7.57 4.63 1.51
N THR A 69 -7.07 5.34 0.50
CA THR A 69 -7.03 4.86 -0.89
C THR A 69 -6.16 3.62 -1.02
N GLY A 70 -4.97 3.61 -0.41
CA GLY A 70 -4.09 2.44 -0.39
C GLY A 70 -4.77 1.22 0.24
N VAL A 71 -5.42 1.39 1.39
CA VAL A 71 -6.18 0.31 2.06
C VAL A 71 -7.35 -0.16 1.19
N ALA A 72 -8.09 0.75 0.55
CA ALA A 72 -9.20 0.40 -0.33
C ALA A 72 -8.74 -0.45 -1.53
N LEU A 73 -7.60 -0.11 -2.14
CA LEU A 73 -7.00 -0.90 -3.21
C LEU A 73 -6.59 -2.30 -2.72
N LEU A 74 -5.98 -2.39 -1.54
CA LEU A 74 -5.63 -3.69 -0.93
C LEU A 74 -6.88 -4.54 -0.70
N VAL A 75 -7.94 -3.97 -0.13
CA VAL A 75 -9.20 -4.69 0.10
C VAL A 75 -9.83 -5.16 -1.21
N ARG A 76 -9.84 -4.31 -2.25
CA ARG A 76 -10.31 -4.67 -3.58
C ARG A 76 -9.52 -5.84 -4.16
N GLU A 77 -8.21 -5.84 -4.00
CA GLU A 77 -7.34 -6.92 -4.47
C GLU A 77 -7.58 -8.22 -3.69
N LEU A 78 -7.67 -8.16 -2.37
CA LEU A 78 -7.98 -9.33 -1.54
C LEU A 78 -9.33 -9.94 -1.90
N ARG A 79 -10.35 -9.10 -2.13
CA ARG A 79 -11.69 -9.54 -2.53
C ARG A 79 -11.69 -10.16 -3.94
N ARG A 80 -10.91 -9.60 -4.87
CA ARG A 80 -10.71 -10.17 -6.21
C ARG A 80 -10.01 -11.53 -6.14
N MET A 81 -8.93 -11.66 -5.38
CA MET A 81 -8.22 -12.95 -5.22
C MET A 81 -9.15 -14.03 -4.66
N LYS A 82 -10.01 -13.70 -3.69
CA LYS A 82 -11.04 -14.61 -3.18
C LYS A 82 -12.12 -14.96 -4.21
N SER A 83 -12.47 -14.02 -5.09
CA SER A 83 -13.50 -14.22 -6.13
C SER A 83 -12.98 -15.03 -7.33
N ASP A 84 -11.70 -14.92 -7.67
CA ASP A 84 -11.08 -15.68 -8.75
C ASP A 84 -10.83 -17.16 -8.34
N ASP A 85 -10.68 -17.46 -7.04
CA ASP A 85 -10.58 -18.83 -6.51
C ASP A 85 -11.93 -19.59 -6.50
N VAL A 86 -13.07 -18.90 -6.41
CA VAL A 86 -14.40 -19.56 -6.42
C VAL A 86 -14.89 -19.95 -7.83
N LEU A 87 -14.23 -19.49 -8.90
CA LEU A 87 -14.47 -19.93 -10.28
C LEU A 87 -13.59 -21.13 -10.70
N ALA A 88 -12.75 -21.63 -9.79
CA ALA A 88 -11.89 -22.79 -10.00
C ALA A 88 -12.41 -24.06 -9.29
N GLY A 89 -13.64 -24.02 -8.75
CA GLY A 89 -14.37 -25.16 -8.19
C GLY A 89 -15.43 -25.69 -9.15
#